data_AF-A0A2L0N5N9-F1
#
_entry.id   AF-A0A2L0N5N9-F1
#
_cell.length_a   1.000
_cell.length_b   1.000
_cell.length_c   1.000
_cell.angle_alpha   90.00
_cell.angle_beta   90.00
_cell.angle_gamma   90.00
#
_symmetry.space_group_name_H-M   'P 1'
#
loop_
_entity.id
_entity.type
_entity.pdbx_description
1 polymer ?
#
loop_
_entity_poly.entity_id
_entity_poly.type
_entity_poly.pdbx_seq_one_letter_code
_entity_poly.pdbx_strand_id
1 'polypeptide(L)'
;MSLDTVKNAEQTPDAAQPWAELGLKQDEYARIREILGRRPTGAELAMYSVMWSEHCSYKSSKVHLKQFGEKAPKNDAMLVGIGENAGVVDVGQGYAVTFKVESHNHPSYIEPYQGAATGIGGIVRDI
;
A
#
# COMPACT_ATOMS: atom_id res chain seq x y z
N MET A 1 -1.81 22.43 21.50
CA MET A 1 -2.47 22.16 20.20
C MET A 1 -3.86 21.64 20.46
N SER A 2 -4.88 22.25 19.86
CA SER A 2 -6.21 21.63 19.84
C SER A 2 -6.17 20.43 18.88
N LEU A 3 -6.76 19.30 19.27
CA LEU A 3 -6.86 18.11 18.42
C LEU A 3 -7.77 18.42 17.23
N ASP A 4 -7.33 18.06 16.02
CA ASP A 4 -8.16 18.20 14.83
C ASP A 4 -9.19 17.08 14.77
N THR A 5 -10.32 17.28 15.46
CA THR A 5 -11.41 16.31 15.54
C THR A 5 -12.31 16.37 14.30
N VAL A 6 -13.12 15.32 14.09
CA VAL A 6 -14.14 15.27 13.04
C VAL A 6 -15.07 16.49 13.10
N LYS A 7 -15.57 16.84 14.29
CA LYS A 7 -16.44 18.01 14.49
C LYS A 7 -15.74 19.31 14.09
N ASN A 8 -14.45 19.46 14.44
CA ASN A 8 -13.67 20.62 14.03
C ASN A 8 -13.51 20.66 12.50
N ALA A 9 -13.27 19.51 11.87
CA ALA A 9 -13.14 19.39 10.42
C ALA A 9 -14.42 19.78 9.66
N GLU A 10 -15.60 19.42 10.18
CA GLU A 10 -16.89 19.87 9.63
C GLU A 10 -17.09 21.39 9.73
N GLN A 11 -16.65 21.98 10.84
CA GLN A 11 -16.83 23.41 11.11
C GLN A 11 -15.79 24.31 10.42
N THR A 12 -14.71 23.73 9.90
CA THR A 12 -13.60 24.48 9.30
C THR A 12 -13.24 23.94 7.90
N PRO A 13 -14.19 23.93 6.95
CA PRO A 13 -14.01 23.27 5.65
C PRO A 13 -12.84 23.83 4.81
N ASP A 14 -12.49 25.10 5.01
CA ASP A 14 -11.47 25.82 4.24
C ASP A 14 -10.13 25.94 4.97
N ALA A 15 -9.97 25.27 6.13
CA ALA A 15 -8.70 25.23 6.82
C ALA A 15 -7.63 24.61 5.91
N ALA A 16 -6.50 25.29 5.77
CA ALA A 16 -5.39 24.82 4.96
C ALA A 16 -4.81 23.52 5.55
N GLN A 17 -4.49 22.56 4.67
CA GLN A 17 -3.90 21.27 5.04
C GLN A 17 -2.71 20.95 4.15
N PRO A 18 -1.64 20.32 4.67
CA PRO A 18 -0.39 20.08 3.94
C PRO A 18 -0.46 18.85 3.02
N TRP A 19 -1.55 18.67 2.27
CA TRP A 19 -1.77 17.46 1.44
C TRP A 19 -0.70 17.29 0.35
N ALA A 20 -0.21 18.39 -0.24
CA ALA A 20 0.82 18.35 -1.28
C ALA A 20 2.18 17.91 -0.72
N GLU A 21 2.54 18.38 0.48
CA GLU A 21 3.76 18.01 1.18
C GLU A 21 3.74 16.53 1.60
N LEU A 22 2.54 15.98 1.85
CA LEU A 22 2.31 14.56 2.09
C LEU A 22 2.30 13.71 0.80
N GLY A 23 2.54 14.31 -0.37
CA GLY A 23 2.66 13.61 -1.64
C GLY A 23 1.34 13.30 -2.35
N LEU A 24 0.21 13.87 -1.90
CA LEU A 24 -1.07 13.76 -2.59
C LEU A 24 -1.14 14.77 -3.75
N LYS A 25 -1.76 14.37 -4.84
CA LYS A 25 -2.18 15.29 -5.91
C LYS A 25 -3.46 16.03 -5.52
N GLN A 26 -3.72 17.13 -6.21
CA GLN A 26 -4.91 17.96 -5.95
C GLN A 26 -6.22 17.19 -6.14
N ASP A 27 -6.32 16.37 -7.18
CA ASP A 27 -7.47 15.52 -7.46
C ASP A 27 -7.65 14.41 -6.42
N GLU A 28 -6.56 13.84 -5.92
CA GLU A 28 -6.60 12.86 -4.82
C GLU A 28 -7.15 13.50 -3.53
N TYR A 29 -6.67 14.70 -3.17
CA TYR A 29 -7.20 15.44 -2.02
C TYR A 29 -8.67 15.83 -2.18
N ALA A 30 -9.07 16.29 -3.37
CA ALA A 30 -10.47 16.60 -3.67
C ALA A 30 -11.36 15.35 -3.50
N ARG A 31 -10.89 14.19 -3.98
CA ARG A 31 -11.61 12.92 -3.84
C ARG A 31 -11.73 12.44 -2.39
N ILE A 32 -10.72 12.68 -1.56
CA ILE A 32 -10.81 12.40 -0.12
C ILE A 32 -11.93 13.24 0.50
N ARG A 33 -12.03 14.53 0.15
CA ARG A 33 -13.10 15.41 0.64
C ARG A 33 -14.48 14.95 0.20
N GLU A 34 -14.59 14.48 -1.05
CA GLU A 34 -15.83 13.91 -1.58
C GLU A 34 -16.25 12.65 -0.82
N ILE A 35 -15.33 11.70 -0.61
CA ILE A 35 -15.60 10.45 0.13
C ILE A 35 -16.06 10.74 1.56
N LEU A 36 -15.44 11.71 2.23
CA LEU A 36 -15.74 12.04 3.62
C LEU A 36 -16.91 13.02 3.78
N GLY A 37 -17.31 13.72 2.72
CA GLY A 37 -18.30 14.81 2.78
C GLY A 37 -17.84 16.07 3.53
N ARG A 38 -16.54 16.16 3.87
CA ARG A 38 -15.89 17.24 4.61
C ARG A 38 -14.39 17.21 4.35
N ARG A 39 -13.63 18.19 4.86
CA ARG A 39 -12.17 18.03 4.90
C ARG A 39 -11.78 16.86 5.84
N PRO A 40 -10.70 16.11 5.55
CA PRO A 40 -10.18 15.12 6.49
C PRO A 40 -9.63 15.81 7.75
N THR A 41 -9.58 15.09 8.85
CA THR A 41 -8.72 15.44 9.99
C THR A 41 -7.25 15.27 9.61
N GLY A 42 -6.32 15.85 10.38
CA GLY A 42 -4.89 15.62 10.17
C GLY A 42 -4.49 14.14 10.16
N ALA A 43 -5.08 13.31 11.04
CA ALA A 43 -4.80 11.88 11.10
C ALA A 43 -5.38 11.12 9.89
N GLU A 44 -6.61 11.42 9.49
CA GLU A 44 -7.22 10.84 8.28
C GLU A 44 -6.41 11.20 7.04
N LEU A 45 -5.98 12.46 6.92
CA LEU A 45 -5.19 12.92 5.78
C LEU A 45 -3.86 12.17 5.67
N ALA A 46 -3.15 12.00 6.79
CA ALA A 46 -1.90 11.23 6.82
C ALA A 46 -2.13 9.75 6.48
N MET A 47 -3.26 9.17 6.89
CA MET A 47 -3.59 7.79 6.54
C MET A 47 -3.85 7.65 5.03
N TYR A 48 -4.67 8.54 4.45
CA TYR A 48 -4.91 8.53 3.02
C TYR A 48 -3.62 8.74 2.21
N SER A 49 -2.73 9.64 2.64
CA SER A 49 -1.49 9.91 1.91
C SER A 49 -0.58 8.68 1.83
N VAL A 50 -0.47 7.90 2.91
CA VAL A 50 0.31 6.65 2.90
C VAL A 50 -0.40 5.57 2.08
N MET A 51 -1.70 5.34 2.32
CA MET A 51 -2.44 4.25 1.68
C MET A 51 -2.62 4.47 0.16
N TRP A 52 -2.68 5.71 -0.29
CA TRP A 52 -2.79 6.05 -1.72
C TRP A 52 -1.44 6.35 -2.37
N SER A 53 -0.33 6.18 -1.65
CA SER A 53 1.02 6.25 -2.24
C SER A 53 1.20 5.18 -3.33
N GLU A 54 2.16 5.38 -4.24
CA GLU A 54 2.48 4.36 -5.25
C GLU A 54 2.91 3.04 -4.60
N HIS A 55 3.68 3.13 -3.50
CA HIS A 55 4.21 1.98 -2.77
C HIS A 55 3.11 1.05 -2.25
N CYS A 56 2.00 1.60 -1.73
CA CYS A 56 0.89 0.80 -1.21
C CYS A 56 -0.17 0.47 -2.26
N SER A 57 -0.50 1.42 -3.13
CA SER A 57 -1.66 1.28 -4.03
C SER A 57 -1.33 0.67 -5.39
N TYR A 58 -0.05 0.64 -5.77
CA TYR A 58 0.40 0.22 -7.11
C TYR A 58 -0.33 1.00 -8.22
N LYS A 59 -0.76 2.24 -7.98
CA LYS A 59 -1.69 2.97 -8.86
C LYS A 59 -1.20 3.12 -10.30
N SER A 60 0.11 3.19 -10.54
CA SER A 60 0.66 3.19 -11.90
C SER A 60 0.81 1.80 -12.49
N SER A 61 1.20 0.80 -11.69
CA SER A 61 1.58 -0.53 -12.16
C SER A 61 0.43 -1.54 -12.21
N LYS A 62 -0.60 -1.37 -11.39
CA LYS A 62 -1.75 -2.28 -11.26
C LYS A 62 -2.42 -2.59 -12.60
N VAL A 63 -2.59 -1.59 -13.46
CA VAL A 63 -3.21 -1.75 -14.79
C VAL A 63 -2.40 -2.70 -15.68
N HIS A 64 -1.08 -2.70 -15.54
CA HIS A 64 -0.18 -3.58 -16.28
C HIS A 64 -0.08 -4.96 -15.62
N LEU A 65 -0.05 -5.02 -14.28
CA LEU A 65 0.10 -6.28 -13.55
C LEU A 65 -1.16 -7.16 -13.60
N LYS A 66 -2.35 -6.57 -13.73
CA LYS A 66 -3.62 -7.31 -13.84
C LYS A 66 -3.59 -8.35 -14.97
N GLN A 67 -2.84 -8.08 -16.04
CA GLN A 67 -2.73 -9.00 -17.17
C GLN A 67 -2.13 -10.36 -16.78
N PHE A 68 -1.31 -10.44 -15.73
CA PHE A 68 -0.75 -11.71 -15.28
C PHE A 68 -1.82 -12.62 -14.68
N GLY A 69 -2.81 -12.06 -13.99
CA GLY A 69 -3.97 -12.81 -13.52
C GLY A 69 -4.94 -13.16 -14.66
N GLU A 70 -5.18 -12.21 -15.57
CA GLU A 70 -6.13 -12.41 -16.68
C GLU A 70 -5.65 -13.39 -17.74
N LYS A 71 -4.34 -13.44 -18.01
CA LYS A 71 -3.73 -14.28 -19.04
C LYS A 71 -3.06 -15.53 -18.48
N ALA A 72 -3.10 -15.76 -17.16
CA ALA A 72 -2.52 -16.95 -16.57
C ALA A 72 -3.18 -18.21 -17.14
N PRO A 73 -2.41 -19.18 -17.64
CA PRO A 73 -2.96 -20.48 -17.98
C PRO A 73 -3.48 -21.17 -16.72
N LYS A 74 -4.51 -22.01 -16.87
CA LYS A 74 -4.97 -22.85 -15.77
C LYS A 74 -3.82 -23.73 -15.29
N ASN A 75 -3.59 -23.74 -13.99
CA ASN A 75 -2.54 -24.51 -13.35
C ASN A 75 -3.08 -25.12 -12.05
N ASP A 76 -3.14 -26.45 -11.99
CA ASP A 76 -3.61 -27.19 -10.82
C ASP A 76 -2.61 -27.18 -9.66
N ALA A 77 -1.34 -26.84 -9.92
CA ALA A 77 -0.32 -26.71 -8.89
C ALA A 77 -0.39 -25.37 -8.14
N MET A 78 -1.17 -24.38 -8.60
CA MET A 78 -1.31 -23.11 -7.89
C MET A 78 -2.33 -23.25 -6.76
N LEU A 79 -1.88 -23.24 -5.52
CA LEU A 79 -2.75 -23.33 -4.34
C LEU A 79 -3.23 -21.95 -3.89
N VAL A 80 -2.35 -20.95 -3.94
CA VAL A 80 -2.64 -19.55 -3.56
C VAL A 80 -1.99 -18.61 -4.56
N GLY A 81 -2.79 -17.72 -5.17
CA GLY A 81 -2.36 -16.80 -6.23
C GLY A 81 -2.36 -15.33 -5.82
N ILE A 82 -2.51 -14.44 -6.81
CA ILE A 82 -2.50 -12.98 -6.62
C ILE A 82 -3.63 -12.56 -5.67
N GLY A 83 -3.29 -11.80 -4.63
CA GLY A 83 -4.24 -11.24 -3.66
C GLY A 83 -3.84 -11.49 -2.21
N GLU A 84 -3.05 -12.53 -1.97
CA GLU A 84 -2.51 -12.87 -0.65
C GLU A 84 -1.08 -12.32 -0.47
N ASN A 85 -0.56 -12.43 0.76
CA ASN A 85 0.80 -11.96 1.09
C ASN A 85 1.89 -12.70 0.32
N ALA A 86 1.73 -14.01 0.06
CA ALA A 86 2.69 -14.83 -0.67
C ALA A 86 1.98 -15.85 -1.58
N GLY A 87 2.67 -16.27 -2.65
CA GLY A 87 2.18 -17.31 -3.56
C GLY A 87 2.55 -18.70 -3.05
N VAL A 88 1.63 -19.66 -3.20
CA VAL A 88 1.83 -21.04 -2.74
C VAL A 88 1.59 -22.02 -3.88
N VAL A 89 2.53 -22.95 -4.06
CA VAL A 89 2.46 -24.00 -5.10
C VAL A 89 2.57 -25.40 -4.51
N ASP A 90 1.78 -26.32 -5.03
CA ASP A 90 1.89 -27.76 -4.76
C ASP A 90 3.12 -28.32 -5.49
N VAL A 91 3.96 -29.05 -4.76
CA VAL A 91 5.15 -29.71 -5.30
C VAL A 91 5.06 -31.23 -5.20
N GLY A 92 3.87 -31.76 -4.88
CA GLY A 92 3.56 -33.17 -4.76
C GLY A 92 3.89 -33.76 -3.38
N GLN A 93 3.52 -35.03 -3.20
CA GLN A 93 3.77 -35.79 -1.97
C GLN A 93 3.16 -35.16 -0.69
N GLY A 94 2.14 -34.31 -0.86
CA GLY A 94 1.53 -33.58 0.25
C GLY A 94 2.34 -32.37 0.74
N TYR A 95 3.33 -31.91 -0.02
CA TYR A 95 4.11 -30.70 0.28
C TYR A 95 3.68 -29.51 -0.56
N ALA A 96 3.79 -28.33 0.03
CA ALA A 96 3.63 -27.06 -0.66
C ALA A 96 4.83 -26.15 -0.42
N VAL A 97 5.15 -25.30 -1.39
CA VAL A 97 6.19 -24.28 -1.29
C VAL A 97 5.55 -22.91 -1.39
N THR A 98 5.81 -22.08 -0.38
CA THR A 98 5.47 -20.65 -0.39
C THR A 98 6.67 -19.83 -0.84
N PHE A 99 6.44 -18.84 -1.69
CA PHE A 99 7.50 -17.93 -2.13
C PHE A 99 6.96 -16.52 -2.35
N LYS A 100 7.79 -15.54 -2.01
CA LYS A 100 7.57 -14.12 -2.25
C LYS A 100 8.94 -13.46 -2.45
N VAL A 101 8.96 -12.37 -3.20
CA VAL A 101 10.13 -11.49 -3.33
C VAL A 101 9.69 -10.06 -3.05
N GLU A 102 10.47 -9.36 -2.24
CA GLU A 102 10.30 -7.93 -1.95
C GLU A 102 11.60 -7.17 -2.20
N SER A 103 11.48 -5.84 -2.26
CA SER A 103 12.64 -4.95 -2.34
C SER A 103 12.54 -3.88 -1.27
N HIS A 104 13.69 -3.45 -0.75
CA HIS A 104 13.77 -2.44 0.32
C HIS A 104 14.75 -1.32 -0.06
N ASN A 105 14.65 -0.88 -1.32
CA ASN A 105 15.71 -0.14 -2.02
C ASN A 105 16.03 1.22 -1.40
N HIS A 106 15.01 2.06 -1.18
CA HIS A 106 15.24 3.44 -0.73
C HIS A 106 15.85 3.50 0.68
N PRO A 107 15.36 2.76 1.69
CA PRO A 107 16.01 2.76 3.00
C PRO A 107 17.42 2.17 2.96
N SER A 108 17.64 1.08 2.22
CA SER A 108 18.98 0.48 2.08
C SER A 108 19.99 1.37 1.36
N TYR A 109 19.52 2.29 0.51
CA TYR A 109 20.38 3.31 -0.09
C TYR A 109 20.88 4.33 0.94
N ILE A 110 20.05 4.68 1.92
CA ILE A 110 20.37 5.66 2.97
C ILE A 110 21.18 5.02 4.11
N GLU A 111 20.73 3.86 4.59
CA GLU A 111 21.37 3.09 5.65
C GLU A 111 21.36 1.60 5.24
N PRO A 112 22.50 1.07 4.78
CA PRO A 112 22.52 -0.27 4.18
C PRO A 112 22.24 -1.43 5.15
N TYR A 113 22.71 -1.35 6.39
CA TYR A 113 22.67 -2.48 7.30
C TYR A 113 21.26 -2.73 7.83
N GLN A 114 20.66 -1.71 8.43
CA GLN A 114 19.29 -1.71 8.93
C GLN A 114 18.29 -1.78 7.77
N GLY A 115 18.52 -1.10 6.65
CA GLY A 115 17.65 -1.21 5.48
C GLY A 115 17.55 -2.64 4.95
N ALA A 116 18.68 -3.35 4.86
CA ALA A 116 18.69 -4.77 4.50
C ALA A 116 18.05 -5.64 5.60
N ALA A 117 18.36 -5.39 6.86
CA ALA A 117 17.84 -6.18 7.99
C ALA A 117 16.31 -6.09 8.10
N THR A 118 15.71 -4.90 7.95
CA THR A 118 14.26 -4.74 7.97
C THR A 118 13.60 -5.30 6.72
N GLY A 119 14.27 -5.27 5.57
CA GLY A 119 13.84 -5.96 4.35
C GLY A 119 13.74 -7.47 4.54
N ILE A 120 14.76 -8.09 5.14
CA ILE A 120 14.75 -9.52 5.51
C ILE A 120 13.64 -9.81 6.52
N GLY A 121 13.51 -8.96 7.55
CA GLY A 121 12.45 -9.12 8.54
C GLY A 121 11.04 -9.01 7.93
N GLY A 122 10.85 -8.14 6.94
CA GLY A 122 9.60 -7.99 6.18
C GLY A 122 9.20 -9.26 5.48
N ILE A 123 10.07 -9.73 4.57
CA ILE A 123 9.78 -10.92 3.76
C ILE A 123 9.54 -12.17 4.61
N VAL A 124 10.24 -12.33 5.74
CA VAL A 124 10.03 -13.48 6.65
C VAL A 124 8.65 -13.44 7.33
N ARG A 125 8.05 -12.27 7.53
CA ARG A 125 6.71 -12.17 8.13
C ARG A 125 5.57 -12.44 7.14
N ASP A 126 5.84 -12.31 5.85
CA ASP A 126 4.83 -12.55 4.82
C ASP A 126 4.68 -14.02 4.43
N ILE A 127 5.73 -14.81 4.68
CA ILE A 127 5.83 -16.25 4.42
C ILE A 127 5.18 -17.03 5.56
#